data_AF-A0A5N5E1I8-F1
#
_entry.id   AF-A0A5N5E1I8-F1
#
_cell.length_a   1.000
_cell.length_b   1.000
_cell.length_c   1.000
_cell.angle_alpha   90.00
_cell.angle_beta   90.00
_cell.angle_gamma   90.00
#
_symmetry.space_group_name_H-M   'P 1'
#
loop_
_entity.id
_entity.type
_entity.pdbx_description
1 polymer ?
#
loop_
_entity_poly.entity_id
_entity_poly.type
_entity_poly.pdbx_seq_one_letter_code
_entity_poly.pdbx_strand_id
1 'polypeptide(L)'
;MTATVDTPTEPATPSRQPSRRWIGFGIANLVIVLVLAVASWYLLADPTTSPWSFYPLPFNAALFWAILFVVFIGFNCEFAGFDRLPQPAKGLAIMVATAVFAVVVTWLLANGLGSLYPDFAADREGGLGYFAGALFVLFGFGTWVMVVLNWQHWPWTSLGMKQPLVGLCEIAFVAVPTLALYFVFGLPSVSLSATDPLMTVDTVLGWFYCVVVVVILTGQTLDNWPWRLFGGGGKTALAATIGNFAVGTGLYFVALPVVKALVGSDAVAELGGVVHQFPAQLGVCWAFWMIFWANAFGNKPTGFSDGVNLAIRALLTFALALVTFLFYYRFVAEHILHEPAVVDGLHGNALGFVDWAVLWTLFYVVGFQSLGLGKFKPAEG
;
A
#
# COMPACT_ATOMS: atom_id res chain seq x y z
N MET A 1 -32.25 62.38 -28.19
CA MET A 1 -30.83 61.95 -28.14
C MET A 1 -30.64 61.21 -26.82
N THR A 2 -30.71 59.89 -26.86
CA THR A 2 -30.53 59.00 -25.71
C THR A 2 -29.08 58.52 -25.72
N ALA A 3 -28.32 58.86 -24.68
CA ALA A 3 -26.95 58.41 -24.49
C ALA A 3 -26.97 56.93 -24.04
N THR A 4 -26.45 56.06 -24.89
CA THR A 4 -26.12 54.66 -24.55
C THR A 4 -24.88 54.66 -23.67
N VAL A 5 -25.00 54.03 -22.50
CA VAL A 5 -23.89 53.73 -21.59
C VAL A 5 -23.20 52.47 -22.10
N ASP A 6 -21.94 52.59 -22.49
CA ASP A 6 -21.10 51.46 -22.87
C ASP A 6 -20.77 50.64 -21.61
N THR A 7 -21.23 49.38 -21.60
CA THR A 7 -20.86 48.39 -20.58
C THR A 7 -19.42 47.92 -20.83
N PRO A 8 -18.52 47.91 -19.84
CA PRO A 8 -17.17 47.39 -20.04
C PRO A 8 -17.22 45.88 -20.27
N THR A 9 -16.73 45.43 -21.42
CA THR A 9 -16.51 44.02 -21.73
C THR A 9 -15.46 43.46 -20.78
N GLU A 10 -15.88 42.60 -19.86
CA GLU A 10 -14.99 41.81 -19.01
C GLU A 10 -14.02 41.01 -19.91
N PRO A 11 -12.69 41.08 -19.69
CA PRO A 11 -11.76 40.28 -20.49
C PRO A 11 -12.02 38.80 -20.21
N ALA A 12 -12.41 38.08 -21.27
CA ALA A 12 -12.62 36.64 -21.22
C ALA A 12 -11.40 35.96 -20.61
N THR A 13 -11.59 35.34 -19.44
CA THR A 13 -10.61 34.46 -18.82
C THR A 13 -10.22 33.40 -19.85
N PRO A 14 -8.93 33.29 -20.25
CA PRO A 14 -8.55 32.32 -21.25
C PRO A 14 -8.95 30.93 -20.74
N SER A 15 -9.80 30.24 -21.50
CA SER A 15 -10.14 28.84 -21.26
C SER A 15 -8.87 28.02 -21.42
N ARG A 16 -8.14 27.83 -20.31
CA ARG A 16 -6.94 27.01 -20.28
C ARG A 16 -7.37 25.59 -20.59
N GLN A 17 -7.08 25.13 -21.81
CA GLN A 17 -7.34 23.74 -22.18
C GLN A 17 -6.75 22.81 -21.10
N PRO A 18 -7.49 21.79 -20.64
CA PRO A 18 -6.99 20.86 -19.65
C PRO A 18 -5.73 20.19 -20.21
N SER A 19 -4.58 20.52 -19.62
CA SER A 19 -3.30 20.03 -20.13
C SER A 19 -3.26 18.51 -19.93
N ARG A 20 -3.14 17.74 -21.02
CA ARG A 20 -2.94 16.27 -20.98
C ARG A 20 -1.57 15.85 -20.43
N ARG A 21 -0.76 16.81 -19.94
CA ARG A 21 0.59 16.56 -19.41
C ARG A 21 0.60 15.63 -18.20
N TRP A 22 -0.50 15.54 -17.46
CA TRP A 22 -0.63 14.63 -16.31
C TRP A 22 -0.57 13.16 -16.69
N ILE A 23 -1.08 12.77 -17.86
CA ILE A 23 -0.98 11.39 -18.35
C ILE A 23 0.48 11.06 -18.65
N GLY A 24 1.17 11.93 -19.39
CA GLY A 24 2.58 11.75 -19.71
C GLY A 24 3.47 11.70 -18.47
N PHE A 25 3.20 12.56 -17.49
CA PHE A 25 3.91 12.56 -16.21
C PHE A 25 3.68 11.27 -15.40
N GLY A 26 2.44 10.80 -15.30
CA GLY A 26 2.13 9.56 -14.60
C GLY A 26 2.73 8.33 -15.28
N ILE A 27 2.67 8.24 -16.62
CA ILE A 27 3.30 7.16 -17.39
C ILE A 27 4.83 7.18 -17.22
N ALA A 28 5.47 8.36 -17.28
CA ALA A 28 6.91 8.47 -17.09
C ALA A 28 7.34 7.99 -15.69
N ASN A 29 6.60 8.38 -14.65
CA ASN A 29 6.82 7.86 -13.30
C ASN A 29 6.65 6.34 -13.24
N LEU A 30 5.65 5.78 -13.95
CA LEU A 30 5.35 4.35 -13.90
C LEU A 30 6.50 3.57 -14.50
N VAL A 31 7.00 4.00 -15.65
CA VAL A 31 8.16 3.38 -16.31
C VAL A 31 9.38 3.43 -15.39
N ILE A 32 9.69 4.58 -14.77
CA ILE A 32 10.84 4.70 -13.88
C ILE A 32 10.69 3.79 -12.65
N VAL A 33 9.52 3.79 -12.01
CA VAL A 33 9.25 2.93 -10.85
C VAL A 33 9.42 1.45 -11.22
N LEU A 34 8.85 1.01 -12.34
CA LEU A 34 8.96 -0.38 -12.77
C LEU A 34 10.40 -0.77 -13.13
N VAL A 35 11.15 0.11 -13.82
CA VAL A 35 12.56 -0.13 -14.14
C VAL A 35 13.40 -0.24 -12.88
N LEU A 36 13.21 0.68 -11.91
CA LEU A 36 13.93 0.63 -10.64
C LEU A 36 13.54 -0.61 -9.83
N ALA A 37 12.25 -0.96 -9.79
CA ALA A 37 11.75 -2.16 -9.10
C ALA A 37 12.36 -3.44 -9.67
N VAL A 38 12.33 -3.63 -11.00
CA VAL A 38 12.91 -4.81 -11.66
C VAL A 38 14.43 -4.86 -11.50
N ALA A 39 15.14 -3.75 -11.74
CA ALA A 39 16.60 -3.72 -11.65
C ALA A 39 17.09 -4.06 -10.24
N SER A 40 16.40 -3.54 -9.22
CA SER A 40 16.73 -3.83 -7.83
C SER A 40 16.20 -5.18 -7.35
N TRP A 41 15.12 -5.72 -7.94
CA TRP A 41 14.71 -7.11 -7.75
C TRP A 41 15.81 -8.06 -8.21
N TYR A 42 16.37 -7.86 -9.41
CA TYR A 42 17.49 -8.67 -9.92
C TYR A 42 18.72 -8.59 -9.04
N LEU A 43 18.93 -7.45 -8.38
CA LEU A 43 20.05 -7.26 -7.48
C LEU A 43 19.85 -7.93 -6.12
N LEU A 44 18.61 -8.02 -5.61
CA LEU A 44 18.35 -8.31 -4.19
C LEU A 44 17.52 -9.58 -3.94
N ALA A 45 16.59 -9.92 -4.83
CA ALA A 45 15.49 -10.85 -4.55
C ALA A 45 15.20 -11.83 -5.68
N ASP A 46 15.73 -11.65 -6.89
CA ASP A 46 15.48 -12.59 -7.97
C ASP A 46 16.04 -13.99 -7.64
N PRO A 47 15.25 -15.07 -7.68
CA PRO A 47 15.69 -16.41 -7.27
C PRO A 47 16.85 -16.97 -8.10
N THR A 48 17.05 -16.47 -9.32
CA THR A 48 18.00 -17.01 -10.30
C THR A 48 19.20 -16.10 -10.55
N THR A 49 18.97 -14.79 -10.53
CA THR A 49 19.94 -13.78 -10.94
C THR A 49 20.58 -13.07 -9.74
N SER A 50 19.85 -12.95 -8.62
CA SER A 50 20.37 -12.25 -7.45
C SER A 50 21.61 -12.96 -6.90
N PRO A 51 22.71 -12.23 -6.63
CA PRO A 51 23.86 -12.81 -5.93
C PRO A 51 23.54 -13.14 -4.46
N TRP A 52 22.38 -12.69 -3.96
CA TRP A 52 21.89 -12.96 -2.62
C TRP A 52 20.70 -13.91 -2.67
N SER A 53 20.78 -15.01 -1.93
CA SER A 53 19.69 -15.99 -1.81
C SER A 53 18.65 -15.55 -0.78
N PHE A 54 18.08 -14.35 -0.94
CA PHE A 54 17.12 -13.77 0.00
C PHE A 54 15.65 -14.06 -0.32
N TYR A 55 15.37 -14.72 -1.45
CA TYR A 55 14.01 -15.07 -1.86
C TYR A 55 13.48 -16.34 -1.20
N PRO A 56 12.18 -16.38 -0.82
CA PRO A 56 11.30 -15.21 -0.62
C PRO A 56 11.60 -14.51 0.72
N LEU A 57 12.23 -15.23 1.64
CA LEU A 57 12.61 -14.76 2.97
C LEU A 57 14.14 -14.88 3.13
N PRO A 58 14.79 -13.89 3.76
CA PRO A 58 14.22 -12.80 4.56
C PRO A 58 13.78 -11.55 3.78
N PHE A 59 13.89 -11.52 2.44
CA PHE A 59 13.61 -10.32 1.65
C PHE A 59 12.21 -9.73 1.91
N ASN A 60 11.15 -10.54 1.80
CA ASN A 60 9.77 -10.07 1.99
C ASN A 60 9.51 -9.53 3.40
N ALA A 61 10.16 -10.12 4.43
CA ALA A 61 10.03 -9.62 5.79
C ALA A 61 10.63 -8.22 5.93
N ALA A 62 11.83 -8.01 5.39
CA ALA A 62 12.46 -6.69 5.36
C ALA A 62 11.64 -5.69 4.52
N LEU A 63 11.09 -6.10 3.38
CA LEU A 63 10.21 -5.28 2.56
C LEU A 63 8.99 -4.78 3.34
N PHE A 64 8.29 -5.65 4.07
CA PHE A 64 7.13 -5.24 4.84
C PHE A 64 7.53 -4.22 5.92
N TRP A 65 8.60 -4.47 6.68
CA TRP A 65 9.10 -3.49 7.65
C TRP A 65 9.56 -2.17 7.00
N ALA A 66 10.10 -2.21 5.77
CA ALA A 66 10.46 -1.02 5.02
C ALA A 66 9.21 -0.18 4.69
N ILE A 67 8.14 -0.80 4.19
CA ILE A 67 6.87 -0.13 3.91
C ILE A 67 6.30 0.48 5.19
N LEU A 68 6.28 -0.29 6.29
CA LEU A 68 5.76 0.18 7.56
C LEU A 68 6.56 1.39 8.09
N PHE A 69 7.87 1.38 7.92
CA PHE A 69 8.69 2.54 8.29
C PHE A 69 8.30 3.77 7.48
N VAL A 70 8.08 3.64 6.17
CA VAL A 70 7.60 4.75 5.33
C VAL A 70 6.23 5.24 5.78
N VAL A 71 5.33 4.35 6.23
CA VAL A 71 4.07 4.76 6.88
C VAL A 71 4.36 5.62 8.11
N PHE A 72 5.24 5.19 9.01
CA PHE A 72 5.59 5.98 10.19
C PHE A 72 6.17 7.35 9.86
N ILE A 73 7.19 7.40 9.01
CA ILE A 73 7.89 8.67 8.75
C ILE A 73 7.12 9.58 7.79
N GLY A 74 6.41 9.02 6.82
CA GLY A 74 5.79 9.76 5.73
C GLY A 74 4.31 10.03 5.91
N PHE A 75 3.57 9.08 6.48
CA PHE A 75 2.13 9.21 6.68
C PHE A 75 1.85 9.76 8.07
N ASN A 76 2.34 9.11 9.12
CA ASN A 76 2.07 9.55 10.49
C ASN A 76 2.83 10.84 10.83
N CYS A 77 4.13 10.89 10.54
CA CYS A 77 5.00 12.03 10.88
C CYS A 77 5.17 13.08 9.76
N GLU A 78 4.50 12.92 8.61
CA GLU A 78 4.53 13.84 7.45
C GLU A 78 5.93 14.27 7.00
N PHE A 79 6.93 13.38 7.10
CA PHE A 79 8.34 13.65 6.80
C PHE A 79 8.96 14.81 7.59
N ALA A 80 8.41 15.21 8.74
CA ALA A 80 8.89 16.35 9.52
C ALA A 80 10.40 16.28 9.87
N GLY A 81 10.97 15.07 10.00
CA GLY A 81 12.41 14.86 10.21
C GLY A 81 13.29 15.06 8.98
N PHE A 82 12.71 15.08 7.78
CA PHE A 82 13.40 15.08 6.48
C PHE A 82 13.15 16.35 5.66
N ASP A 83 12.18 17.19 6.03
CA ASP A 83 11.75 18.36 5.24
C ASP A 83 12.81 19.44 5.05
N ARG A 84 13.82 19.48 5.92
CA ARG A 84 14.93 20.42 5.81
C ARG A 84 15.99 20.01 4.78
N LEU A 85 15.93 18.78 4.27
CA LEU A 85 16.89 18.27 3.31
C LEU A 85 16.50 18.67 1.88
N PRO A 86 17.41 19.20 1.05
CA PRO A 86 17.14 19.44 -0.36
C PRO A 86 17.12 18.12 -1.15
N GLN A 87 16.57 18.12 -2.36
CA GLN A 87 16.74 17.00 -3.29
C GLN A 87 18.17 17.00 -3.87
N PRO A 88 18.82 15.83 -4.08
CA PRO A 88 18.31 14.47 -3.85
C PRO A 88 18.51 13.94 -2.42
N ALA A 89 19.09 14.74 -1.51
CA ALA A 89 19.44 14.30 -0.16
C ALA A 89 18.22 13.86 0.66
N LYS A 90 17.04 14.49 0.48
CA LYS A 90 15.78 14.07 1.13
C LYS A 90 15.42 12.63 0.76
N GLY A 91 15.33 12.33 -0.54
CA GLY A 91 14.99 10.99 -1.02
C GLY A 91 16.01 9.93 -0.59
N LEU A 92 17.31 10.27 -0.65
CA LEU A 92 18.38 9.37 -0.19
C LEU A 92 18.29 9.10 1.32
N ALA A 93 18.07 10.12 2.14
CA ALA A 93 17.95 9.97 3.59
C ALA A 93 16.75 9.10 3.98
N ILE A 94 15.60 9.30 3.31
CA ILE A 94 14.41 8.46 3.49
C ILE A 94 14.74 7.01 3.13
N MET A 95 15.29 6.77 1.93
CA MET A 95 15.60 5.41 1.45
C MET A 95 16.60 4.68 2.36
N VAL A 96 17.68 5.37 2.80
CA VAL A 96 18.68 4.79 3.70
C VAL A 96 18.09 4.50 5.08
N ALA A 97 17.34 5.44 5.65
CA ALA A 97 16.69 5.23 6.95
C ALA A 97 15.71 4.04 6.90
N THR A 98 14.93 3.94 5.82
CA THR A 98 14.02 2.82 5.58
C THR A 98 14.77 1.48 5.48
N ALA A 99 15.85 1.42 4.69
CA ALA A 99 16.63 0.20 4.52
C ALA A 99 17.28 -0.25 5.84
N VAL A 100 17.89 0.68 6.59
CA VAL A 100 18.50 0.39 7.88
C VAL A 100 17.45 -0.12 8.87
N PHE A 101 16.31 0.57 8.99
CA PHE A 101 15.23 0.15 9.89
C PHE A 101 14.71 -1.24 9.55
N ALA A 102 14.42 -1.49 8.27
CA ALA A 102 13.91 -2.77 7.79
C ALA A 102 14.84 -3.94 8.14
N VAL A 103 16.14 -3.79 7.88
CA VAL A 103 17.14 -4.82 8.18
C VAL A 103 17.27 -5.02 9.69
N VAL A 104 17.38 -3.93 10.46
CA VAL A 104 17.57 -4.00 11.92
C VAL A 104 16.37 -4.65 12.59
N VAL A 105 15.13 -4.25 12.27
CA VAL A 105 13.93 -4.83 12.89
C VAL A 105 13.75 -6.28 12.49
N THR A 106 13.95 -6.61 11.21
CA THR A 106 13.89 -8.01 10.73
C THR A 106 14.89 -8.88 11.48
N TRP A 107 16.13 -8.39 11.64
CA TRP A 107 17.17 -9.09 12.39
C TRP A 107 16.84 -9.23 13.88
N LEU A 108 16.39 -8.14 14.52
CA LEU A 108 16.03 -8.13 15.94
C LEU A 108 14.87 -9.07 16.26
N LEU A 109 13.86 -9.16 15.39
CA LEU A 109 12.76 -10.10 15.59
C LEU A 109 13.22 -11.53 15.35
N ALA A 110 13.93 -11.80 14.26
CA ALA A 110 14.29 -13.16 13.90
C ALA A 110 15.37 -13.78 14.80
N ASN A 111 16.33 -12.99 15.25
CA ASN A 111 17.48 -13.45 16.04
C ASN A 111 17.39 -13.02 17.51
N GLY A 112 16.96 -11.78 17.76
CA GLY A 112 16.79 -11.29 19.13
C GLY A 112 15.57 -11.92 19.81
N LEU A 113 14.37 -11.62 19.31
CA LEU A 113 13.13 -12.18 19.84
C LEU A 113 13.04 -13.68 19.59
N GLY A 114 13.49 -14.15 18.42
CA GLY A 114 13.55 -15.58 18.07
C GLY A 114 14.37 -16.43 19.05
N SER A 115 15.41 -15.86 19.67
CA SER A 115 16.18 -16.56 20.71
C SER A 115 15.41 -16.78 22.02
N LEU A 116 14.36 -15.98 22.26
CA LEU A 116 13.52 -16.04 23.46
C LEU A 116 12.18 -16.74 23.18
N TYR A 117 11.64 -16.54 21.98
CA TYR A 117 10.36 -17.05 21.51
C TYR A 117 10.56 -17.75 20.16
N PRO A 118 10.62 -19.10 20.14
CA PRO A 118 10.93 -19.87 18.94
C PRO A 118 10.02 -19.60 17.74
N ASP A 119 8.80 -19.10 17.96
CA ASP A 119 7.88 -18.68 16.89
C ASP A 119 8.49 -17.67 15.92
N PHE A 120 9.46 -16.87 16.37
CA PHE A 120 10.13 -15.86 15.54
C PHE A 120 11.48 -16.32 15.01
N ALA A 121 11.97 -17.51 15.38
CA ALA A 121 13.34 -17.90 15.10
C ALA A 121 13.65 -18.01 13.59
N ALA A 122 14.81 -17.47 13.19
CA ALA A 122 15.26 -17.42 11.80
C ALA A 122 15.43 -18.80 11.14
N ASP A 123 15.64 -19.85 11.93
CA ASP A 123 15.86 -21.23 11.49
C ASP A 123 14.56 -22.03 11.28
N ARG A 124 13.40 -21.42 11.54
CA ARG A 124 12.11 -22.03 11.22
C ARG A 124 12.01 -22.30 9.71
N GLU A 125 11.51 -23.49 9.39
CA GLU A 125 11.35 -23.98 8.02
C GLU A 125 10.68 -22.95 7.11
N GLY A 126 11.21 -22.82 5.89
CA GLY A 126 10.70 -21.87 4.88
C GLY A 126 10.81 -20.39 5.29
N GLY A 127 11.53 -20.06 6.37
CA GLY A 127 11.63 -18.70 6.89
C GLY A 127 10.45 -18.26 7.76
N LEU A 128 9.62 -19.19 8.26
CA LEU A 128 8.39 -18.86 8.99
C LEU A 128 8.59 -17.94 10.20
N GLY A 129 9.76 -17.91 10.83
CA GLY A 129 10.05 -16.96 11.92
C GLY A 129 10.15 -15.51 11.45
N TYR A 130 10.79 -15.28 10.29
CA TYR A 130 10.78 -13.98 9.63
C TYR A 130 9.34 -13.57 9.27
N PHE A 131 8.57 -14.52 8.73
CA PHE A 131 7.19 -14.27 8.37
C PHE A 131 6.30 -13.96 9.58
N ALA A 132 6.48 -14.66 10.71
CA ALA A 132 5.75 -14.37 11.94
C ALA A 132 5.97 -12.93 12.42
N GLY A 133 7.22 -12.46 12.39
CA GLY A 133 7.54 -11.06 12.67
C GLY A 133 6.94 -10.09 11.65
N ALA A 134 7.00 -10.43 10.37
CA ALA A 134 6.52 -9.57 9.30
C ALA A 134 4.97 -9.53 9.19
N LEU A 135 4.26 -10.56 9.63
CA LEU A 135 2.79 -10.61 9.63
C LEU A 135 2.18 -9.52 10.52
N PHE A 136 2.90 -9.05 11.54
CA PHE A 136 2.51 -7.86 12.31
C PHE A 136 2.31 -6.63 11.41
N VAL A 137 3.13 -6.48 10.37
CA VAL A 137 3.06 -5.34 9.45
C VAL A 137 1.73 -5.26 8.71
N LEU A 138 1.10 -6.39 8.39
CA LEU A 138 -0.22 -6.38 7.74
C LEU A 138 -1.25 -5.61 8.58
N PHE A 139 -1.31 -5.93 9.88
CA PHE A 139 -2.18 -5.23 10.84
C PHE A 139 -1.73 -3.79 11.05
N GLY A 140 -0.42 -3.59 11.14
CA GLY A 140 0.18 -2.28 11.33
C GLY A 140 -0.20 -1.33 10.20
N PHE A 141 0.11 -1.72 8.97
CA PHE A 141 -0.21 -0.94 7.79
C PHE A 141 -1.69 -0.56 7.77
N GLY A 142 -2.61 -1.51 7.94
CA GLY A 142 -4.05 -1.22 7.94
C GLY A 142 -4.49 -0.23 9.02
N THR A 143 -3.96 -0.36 10.23
CA THR A 143 -4.36 0.47 11.38
C THR A 143 -3.73 1.86 11.35
N TRP A 144 -2.42 1.98 11.10
CA TRP A 144 -1.74 3.28 11.04
C TRP A 144 -2.12 4.10 9.82
N VAL A 145 -2.32 3.47 8.65
CA VAL A 145 -2.81 4.17 7.45
C VAL A 145 -4.25 4.66 7.66
N MET A 146 -5.11 3.88 8.35
CA MET A 146 -6.48 4.30 8.66
C MET A 146 -6.52 5.57 9.52
N VAL A 147 -5.64 5.68 10.50
CA VAL A 147 -5.59 6.88 11.36
C VAL A 147 -5.21 8.13 10.56
N VAL A 148 -4.30 7.99 9.61
CA VAL A 148 -3.90 9.12 8.75
C VAL A 148 -4.99 9.44 7.72
N LEU A 149 -5.40 8.46 6.91
CA LEU A 149 -6.28 8.71 5.77
C LEU A 149 -7.75 8.89 6.16
N ASN A 150 -8.22 8.14 7.16
CA ASN A 150 -9.64 8.14 7.51
C ASN A 150 -9.95 8.94 8.78
N TRP A 151 -9.11 8.88 9.81
CA TRP A 151 -9.31 9.69 11.02
C TRP A 151 -8.75 11.10 10.87
N GLN A 152 -7.92 11.35 9.85
CA GLN A 152 -7.31 12.65 9.58
C GLN A 152 -6.51 13.15 10.78
N HIS A 153 -5.70 12.27 11.37
CA HIS A 153 -4.87 12.54 12.55
C HIS A 153 -5.64 12.92 13.83
N TRP A 154 -6.94 12.64 13.88
CA TRP A 154 -7.73 12.81 15.09
C TRP A 154 -7.33 11.78 16.15
N PRO A 155 -7.27 12.14 17.46
CA PRO A 155 -7.63 13.42 18.07
C PRO A 155 -6.53 14.47 18.15
N TRP A 156 -5.28 14.12 17.80
CA TRP A 156 -4.11 14.94 18.14
C TRP A 156 -4.10 16.30 17.46
N THR A 157 -4.55 16.38 16.20
CA THR A 157 -4.70 17.67 15.50
C THR A 157 -5.76 18.56 16.15
N SER A 158 -6.83 17.97 16.67
CA SER A 158 -7.87 18.72 17.40
C SER A 158 -7.40 19.21 18.77
N LEU A 159 -6.37 18.59 19.34
CA LEU A 159 -5.69 19.05 20.55
C LEU A 159 -4.63 20.13 20.27
N GLY A 160 -4.48 20.58 19.01
CA GLY A 160 -3.51 21.60 18.61
C GLY A 160 -2.06 21.10 18.53
N MET A 161 -1.85 19.77 18.57
CA MET A 161 -0.52 19.19 18.37
C MET A 161 -0.05 19.40 16.93
N LYS A 162 1.27 19.43 16.74
CA LYS A 162 1.92 19.57 15.43
C LYS A 162 2.83 18.39 15.17
N GLN A 163 3.16 18.16 13.91
CA GLN A 163 4.18 17.18 13.54
C GLN A 163 5.55 17.55 14.12
N PRO A 164 6.37 16.56 14.54
CA PRO A 164 6.14 15.11 14.45
C PRO A 164 5.35 14.52 15.64
N LEU A 165 4.94 15.34 16.62
CA LEU A 165 4.32 14.82 17.85
C LEU A 165 2.99 14.11 17.58
N VAL A 166 2.20 14.63 16.64
CA VAL A 166 0.98 13.97 16.14
C VAL A 166 1.29 12.54 15.70
N GLY A 167 2.22 12.37 14.76
CA GLY A 167 2.63 11.05 14.26
C GLY A 167 3.21 10.13 15.33
N LEU A 168 4.02 10.64 16.25
CA LEU A 168 4.57 9.84 17.35
C LEU A 168 3.47 9.32 18.29
N CYS A 169 2.47 10.15 18.59
CA CYS A 169 1.33 9.73 19.39
C CYS A 169 0.43 8.73 18.65
N GLU A 170 0.23 8.89 17.35
CA GLU A 170 -0.45 7.91 16.50
C GLU A 170 0.24 6.55 16.55
N ILE A 171 1.56 6.54 16.36
CA ILE A 171 2.36 5.32 16.39
C ILE A 171 2.17 4.60 17.72
N ALA A 172 2.34 5.32 18.82
CA ALA A 172 2.24 4.74 20.16
C ALA A 172 0.81 4.26 20.51
N PHE A 173 -0.21 5.05 20.21
CA PHE A 173 -1.59 4.73 20.60
C PHE A 173 -2.17 3.59 19.75
N VAL A 174 -1.91 3.62 18.45
CA VAL A 174 -2.47 2.64 17.50
C VAL A 174 -1.71 1.30 17.58
N ALA A 175 -0.50 1.27 18.13
CA ALA A 175 0.21 0.01 18.42
C ALA A 175 -0.65 -0.95 19.27
N VAL A 176 -1.48 -0.44 20.19
CA VAL A 176 -2.34 -1.27 21.06
C VAL A 176 -3.36 -2.08 20.25
N PRO A 177 -4.25 -1.48 19.43
CA PRO A 177 -5.15 -2.26 18.58
C PRO A 177 -4.41 -3.10 17.53
N THR A 178 -3.26 -2.66 17.01
CA THR A 178 -2.44 -3.47 16.10
C THR A 178 -1.96 -4.77 16.77
N LEU A 179 -1.42 -4.66 17.99
CA LEU A 179 -0.98 -5.81 18.78
C LEU A 179 -2.16 -6.74 19.10
N ALA A 180 -3.33 -6.19 19.44
CA ALA A 180 -4.52 -7.00 19.69
C ALA A 180 -4.91 -7.82 18.46
N LEU A 181 -4.94 -7.20 17.27
CA LEU A 181 -5.24 -7.91 16.02
C LEU A 181 -4.17 -8.98 15.71
N TYR A 182 -2.90 -8.65 15.89
CA TYR A 182 -1.80 -9.59 15.68
C TYR A 182 -1.87 -10.78 16.63
N PHE A 183 -2.11 -10.57 17.93
CA PHE A 183 -2.16 -11.65 18.91
C PHE A 183 -3.44 -12.49 18.81
N VAL A 184 -4.53 -11.95 18.27
CA VAL A 184 -5.79 -12.70 18.10
C VAL A 184 -5.83 -13.46 16.78
N PHE A 185 -5.38 -12.85 15.68
CA PHE A 185 -5.49 -13.44 14.33
C PHE A 185 -4.14 -13.81 13.71
N GLY A 186 -3.13 -12.97 13.88
CA GLY A 186 -1.82 -13.12 13.23
C GLY A 186 -0.99 -14.26 13.82
N LEU A 187 -0.42 -14.03 15.01
CA LEU A 187 0.51 -14.95 15.66
C LEU A 187 -0.07 -16.37 15.82
N PRO A 188 -1.33 -16.57 16.26
CA PRO A 188 -1.87 -17.92 16.37
C PRO A 188 -1.88 -18.69 15.04
N SER A 189 -2.01 -18.01 13.89
CA SER A 189 -2.03 -18.66 12.58
C SER A 189 -0.67 -19.21 12.13
N VAL A 190 0.42 -18.83 12.79
CA VAL A 190 1.81 -19.19 12.45
C VAL A 190 2.64 -19.68 13.65
N SER A 191 2.06 -19.72 14.85
CA SER A 191 2.73 -20.14 16.10
C SER A 191 2.86 -21.65 16.18
N LEU A 192 3.95 -22.11 16.78
CA LEU A 192 4.20 -23.51 17.10
C LEU A 192 3.31 -24.02 18.25
N SER A 193 2.83 -23.10 19.10
CA SER A 193 2.06 -23.44 20.29
C SER A 193 0.54 -23.37 20.10
N ALA A 194 0.10 -22.78 18.98
CA ALA A 194 -1.31 -22.68 18.65
C ALA A 194 -1.77 -23.90 17.84
N THR A 195 -2.70 -24.68 18.39
CA THR A 195 -3.25 -25.88 17.72
C THR A 195 -4.58 -25.63 17.01
N ASP A 196 -5.28 -24.55 17.36
CA ASP A 196 -6.62 -24.24 16.83
C ASP A 196 -6.79 -22.71 16.64
N PRO A 197 -6.12 -22.12 15.64
CA PRO A 197 -6.26 -20.69 15.35
C PRO A 197 -7.65 -20.38 14.80
N LEU A 198 -8.18 -19.20 15.15
CA LEU A 198 -9.51 -18.74 14.68
C LEU A 198 -9.63 -18.72 13.15
N MET A 199 -8.53 -18.48 12.45
CA MET A 199 -8.42 -18.45 11.00
C MET A 199 -7.06 -18.98 10.57
N THR A 200 -7.02 -19.66 9.42
CA THR A 200 -5.75 -20.03 8.78
C THR A 200 -4.98 -18.80 8.33
N VAL A 201 -3.66 -18.91 8.22
CA VAL A 201 -2.80 -17.82 7.76
C VAL A 201 -3.26 -17.27 6.40
N ASP A 202 -3.61 -18.15 5.46
CA ASP A 202 -4.12 -17.76 4.13
C ASP A 202 -5.40 -16.92 4.23
N THR A 203 -6.32 -17.32 5.12
CA THR A 203 -7.57 -16.58 5.35
C THR A 203 -7.30 -15.25 6.02
N VAL A 204 -6.41 -15.19 7.01
CA VAL A 204 -6.03 -13.95 7.71
C VAL A 204 -5.43 -12.94 6.72
N LEU A 205 -4.51 -13.40 5.86
CA LEU A 205 -3.91 -12.58 4.81
C LEU A 205 -4.99 -12.04 3.87
N GLY A 206 -5.79 -12.93 3.28
CA GLY A 206 -6.84 -12.55 2.33
C GLY A 206 -7.87 -11.58 2.92
N TRP A 207 -8.40 -11.91 4.11
CA TRP A 207 -9.43 -11.12 4.77
C TRP A 207 -8.92 -9.76 5.24
N PHE A 208 -7.81 -9.72 5.97
CA PHE A 208 -7.34 -8.46 6.54
C PHE A 208 -6.78 -7.53 5.46
N TYR A 209 -6.17 -8.08 4.40
CA TYR A 209 -5.75 -7.24 3.27
C TYR A 209 -6.95 -6.64 2.54
N CYS A 210 -8.12 -7.29 2.48
CA CYS A 210 -9.34 -6.63 1.99
C CYS A 210 -9.76 -5.45 2.88
N VAL A 211 -9.56 -5.51 4.20
CA VAL A 211 -9.73 -4.35 5.09
C VAL A 211 -8.75 -3.24 4.74
N VAL A 212 -7.48 -3.57 4.50
CA VAL A 212 -6.45 -2.62 4.03
C VAL A 212 -6.85 -1.94 2.72
N VAL A 213 -7.33 -2.71 1.74
CA VAL A 213 -7.80 -2.18 0.46
C VAL A 213 -8.92 -1.17 0.67
N VAL A 214 -9.89 -1.48 1.54
CA VAL A 214 -11.00 -0.57 1.83
C VAL A 214 -10.54 0.69 2.56
N VAL A 215 -9.57 0.59 3.47
CA VAL A 215 -8.92 1.75 4.11
C VAL A 215 -8.34 2.69 3.06
N ILE A 216 -7.54 2.17 2.11
CA ILE A 216 -6.93 2.99 1.05
C ILE A 216 -8.00 3.52 0.09
N LEU A 217 -8.91 2.66 -0.36
CA LEU A 217 -9.98 3.01 -1.29
C LEU A 217 -10.82 4.15 -0.73
N THR A 218 -11.33 4.01 0.50
CA THR A 218 -12.16 5.05 1.11
C THR A 218 -11.35 6.29 1.44
N GLY A 219 -10.19 6.14 2.09
CA GLY A 219 -9.39 7.25 2.59
C GLY A 219 -8.76 8.10 1.49
N GLN A 220 -8.17 7.45 0.47
CA GLN A 220 -7.40 8.14 -0.58
C GLN A 220 -8.17 8.26 -1.91
N THR A 221 -8.82 7.19 -2.37
CA THR A 221 -9.44 7.19 -3.70
C THR A 221 -10.83 7.82 -3.69
N LEU A 222 -11.58 7.64 -2.60
CA LEU A 222 -12.93 8.16 -2.40
C LEU A 222 -12.97 9.42 -1.51
N ASP A 223 -11.83 10.06 -1.27
CA ASP A 223 -11.71 11.30 -0.48
C ASP A 223 -12.41 11.20 0.90
N ASN A 224 -12.18 10.08 1.60
CA ASN A 224 -12.79 9.67 2.87
C ASN A 224 -14.32 9.48 2.85
N TRP A 225 -14.94 9.30 1.67
CA TRP A 225 -16.34 8.92 1.55
C TRP A 225 -16.53 7.41 1.81
N PRO A 226 -17.60 6.99 2.53
CA PRO A 226 -18.67 7.82 3.09
C PRO A 226 -18.40 8.35 4.51
N TRP A 227 -17.25 8.03 5.12
CA TRP A 227 -16.97 8.31 6.53
C TRP A 227 -16.98 9.81 6.89
N ARG A 228 -16.59 10.66 5.96
CA ARG A 228 -16.66 12.13 6.12
C ARG A 228 -18.09 12.66 6.32
N LEU A 229 -19.13 11.91 5.91
CA LEU A 229 -20.52 12.32 6.07
C LEU A 229 -21.00 12.32 7.53
N PHE A 230 -20.23 11.73 8.46
CA PHE A 230 -20.58 11.65 9.88
C PHE A 230 -20.21 12.92 10.69
N GLY A 231 -19.72 13.97 10.02
CA GLY A 231 -19.55 15.32 10.58
C GLY A 231 -18.14 15.66 11.09
N GLY A 232 -17.20 14.72 11.12
CA GLY A 232 -15.79 14.96 11.45
C GLY A 232 -15.35 14.49 12.84
N GLY A 233 -14.04 14.57 13.08
CA GLY A 233 -13.38 14.18 14.33
C GLY A 233 -13.70 12.74 14.74
N GLY A 234 -13.98 12.54 16.03
CA GLY A 234 -14.23 11.20 16.59
C GLY A 234 -15.39 10.43 15.96
N LYS A 235 -16.42 11.13 15.42
CA LYS A 235 -17.54 10.46 14.72
C LYS A 235 -17.08 9.84 13.41
N THR A 236 -16.31 10.58 12.61
CA THR A 236 -15.72 10.07 11.38
C THR A 236 -14.68 8.99 11.68
N ALA A 237 -13.86 9.14 12.72
CA ALA A 237 -12.90 8.11 13.13
C ALA A 237 -13.60 6.79 13.51
N LEU A 238 -14.66 6.85 14.31
CA LEU A 238 -15.44 5.67 14.71
C LEU A 238 -16.14 5.03 13.51
N ALA A 239 -16.81 5.85 12.67
CA ALA A 239 -17.50 5.37 11.47
C ALA A 239 -16.53 4.73 10.47
N ALA A 240 -15.35 5.33 10.26
CA ALA A 240 -14.30 4.77 9.41
C ALA A 240 -13.76 3.46 9.99
N THR A 241 -13.54 3.37 11.30
CA THR A 241 -13.04 2.15 11.93
C THR A 241 -14.00 1.00 11.72
N ILE A 242 -15.25 1.15 12.15
CA ILE A 242 -16.26 0.09 12.02
C ILE A 242 -16.56 -0.18 10.54
N GLY A 243 -16.73 0.88 9.75
CA GLY A 243 -17.09 0.82 8.35
C GLY A 243 -16.04 0.13 7.48
N ASN A 244 -14.75 0.47 7.65
CA ASN A 244 -13.67 -0.16 6.89
C ASN A 244 -13.54 -1.65 7.22
N PHE A 245 -13.69 -2.04 8.49
CA PHE A 245 -13.69 -3.46 8.87
C PHE A 245 -14.89 -4.21 8.31
N ALA A 246 -16.10 -3.64 8.40
CA ALA A 246 -17.31 -4.28 7.89
C ALA A 246 -17.28 -4.41 6.36
N VAL A 247 -16.96 -3.32 5.65
CA VAL A 247 -16.87 -3.29 4.18
C VAL A 247 -15.70 -4.13 3.69
N GLY A 248 -14.56 -4.12 4.38
CA GLY A 248 -13.40 -4.98 4.07
C GLY A 248 -13.71 -6.46 4.24
N THR A 249 -14.44 -6.83 5.29
CA THR A 249 -14.95 -8.20 5.46
C THR A 249 -15.89 -8.59 4.33
N GLY A 250 -16.82 -7.71 3.97
CA GLY A 250 -17.70 -7.92 2.82
C GLY A 250 -16.91 -8.06 1.50
N LEU A 251 -15.88 -7.23 1.32
CA LEU A 251 -15.02 -7.26 0.14
C LEU A 251 -14.28 -8.60 0.03
N TYR A 252 -13.83 -9.21 1.12
CA TYR A 252 -13.21 -10.54 1.09
C TYR A 252 -14.14 -11.61 0.49
N PHE A 253 -15.41 -11.63 0.88
CA PHE A 253 -16.40 -12.57 0.35
C PHE A 253 -16.76 -12.31 -1.13
N VAL A 254 -16.50 -11.11 -1.64
CA VAL A 254 -16.66 -10.77 -3.07
C VAL A 254 -15.37 -11.05 -3.86
N ALA A 255 -14.21 -10.71 -3.29
CA ALA A 255 -12.92 -10.85 -3.94
C ALA A 255 -12.53 -12.32 -4.12
N LEU A 256 -12.84 -13.18 -3.16
CA LEU A 256 -12.54 -14.62 -3.25
C LEU A 256 -13.19 -15.30 -4.47
N PRO A 257 -14.51 -15.20 -4.72
CA PRO A 257 -15.11 -15.78 -5.93
C PRO A 257 -14.62 -15.11 -7.21
N VAL A 258 -14.34 -13.79 -7.21
CA VAL A 258 -13.74 -13.10 -8.36
C VAL A 258 -12.39 -13.70 -8.71
N VAL A 259 -11.50 -13.83 -7.72
CA VAL A 259 -10.19 -14.47 -7.89
C VAL A 259 -10.32 -15.90 -8.39
N LYS A 260 -11.21 -16.71 -7.78
CA LYS A 260 -11.45 -18.09 -8.22
C LYS A 260 -11.87 -18.15 -9.70
N ALA A 261 -12.71 -17.22 -10.14
CA ALA A 261 -13.10 -17.10 -11.54
C ALA A 261 -11.93 -16.67 -12.45
N LEU A 262 -11.07 -15.76 -11.99
CA LEU A 262 -9.91 -15.26 -12.75
C LEU A 262 -8.82 -16.33 -12.93
N VAL A 263 -8.54 -17.12 -11.90
CA VAL A 263 -7.46 -18.13 -11.95
C VAL A 263 -7.91 -19.44 -12.61
N GLY A 264 -9.19 -19.79 -12.53
CA GLY A 264 -9.79 -20.98 -13.15
C GLY A 264 -9.94 -22.17 -12.18
N SER A 265 -10.88 -23.07 -12.46
CA SER A 265 -11.24 -24.17 -11.56
C SER A 265 -10.09 -25.12 -11.25
N ASP A 266 -9.25 -25.41 -12.23
CA ASP A 266 -8.16 -26.39 -12.10
C ASP A 266 -7.09 -25.85 -11.15
N ALA A 267 -6.68 -24.60 -11.34
CA ALA A 267 -5.78 -23.90 -10.42
C ALA A 267 -6.38 -23.77 -9.01
N VAL A 268 -7.69 -23.51 -8.88
CA VAL A 268 -8.36 -23.48 -7.56
C VAL A 268 -8.31 -24.84 -6.87
N ALA A 269 -8.50 -25.92 -7.62
CA ALA A 269 -8.45 -27.28 -7.06
C ALA A 269 -7.04 -27.63 -6.59
N GLU A 270 -6.02 -27.25 -7.35
CA GLU A 270 -4.61 -27.49 -7.00
C GLU A 270 -4.15 -26.62 -5.81
N LEU A 271 -4.55 -25.35 -5.77
CA LEU A 271 -4.24 -24.44 -4.67
C LEU A 271 -4.86 -24.88 -3.33
N GLY A 272 -6.02 -25.55 -3.35
CA GLY A 272 -6.74 -25.93 -2.14
C GLY A 272 -7.02 -24.73 -1.23
N GLY A 273 -6.60 -24.81 0.03
CA GLY A 273 -6.78 -23.74 1.02
C GLY A 273 -6.00 -22.46 0.71
N VAL A 274 -4.91 -22.56 -0.05
CA VAL A 274 -4.03 -21.44 -0.39
C VAL A 274 -4.77 -20.38 -1.21
N VAL A 275 -5.83 -20.74 -1.95
CA VAL A 275 -6.66 -19.78 -2.70
C VAL A 275 -7.24 -18.66 -1.80
N HIS A 276 -7.36 -18.91 -0.50
CA HIS A 276 -7.86 -17.92 0.46
C HIS A 276 -6.92 -16.74 0.68
N GLN A 277 -5.63 -16.85 0.32
CA GLN A 277 -4.70 -15.70 0.35
C GLN A 277 -4.77 -14.83 -0.92
N PHE A 278 -5.31 -15.34 -2.02
CA PHE A 278 -5.31 -14.63 -3.30
C PHE A 278 -6.14 -13.34 -3.34
N PRO A 279 -7.19 -13.13 -2.50
CA PRO A 279 -7.77 -11.81 -2.30
C PRO A 279 -6.75 -10.75 -1.88
N ALA A 280 -5.72 -11.10 -1.09
CA ALA A 280 -4.63 -10.18 -0.77
C ALA A 280 -3.73 -9.91 -1.99
N GLN A 281 -3.51 -10.91 -2.84
CA GLN A 281 -2.72 -10.80 -4.06
C GLN A 281 -3.37 -9.87 -5.10
N LEU A 282 -4.69 -9.96 -5.27
CA LEU A 282 -5.45 -8.98 -6.03
C LEU A 282 -5.47 -7.62 -5.33
N GLY A 283 -5.60 -7.63 -4.00
CA GLY A 283 -5.62 -6.45 -3.15
C GLY A 283 -4.36 -5.59 -3.28
N VAL A 284 -3.17 -6.19 -3.28
CA VAL A 284 -1.90 -5.47 -3.42
C VAL A 284 -1.74 -4.84 -4.80
N CYS A 285 -2.21 -5.52 -5.85
CA CYS A 285 -2.29 -4.94 -7.19
C CYS A 285 -3.19 -3.69 -7.20
N TRP A 286 -4.30 -3.72 -6.44
CA TRP A 286 -5.19 -2.58 -6.33
C TRP A 286 -4.61 -1.47 -5.47
N ALA A 287 -3.99 -1.80 -4.34
CA ALA A 287 -3.30 -0.85 -3.48
C ALA A 287 -2.20 -0.10 -4.25
N PHE A 288 -1.41 -0.81 -5.05
CA PHE A 288 -0.42 -0.21 -5.95
C PHE A 288 -1.05 0.85 -6.84
N TRP A 289 -2.11 0.51 -7.58
CA TRP A 289 -2.75 1.47 -8.47
C TRP A 289 -3.41 2.62 -7.72
N MET A 290 -4.02 2.41 -6.56
CA MET A 290 -4.58 3.51 -5.77
C MET A 290 -3.49 4.50 -5.34
N ILE A 291 -2.38 4.01 -4.76
CA ILE A 291 -1.25 4.81 -4.29
C ILE A 291 -0.56 5.51 -5.47
N PHE A 292 -0.24 4.76 -6.52
CA PHE A 292 0.42 5.29 -7.70
C PHE A 292 -0.44 6.33 -8.41
N TRP A 293 -1.74 6.07 -8.56
CA TRP A 293 -2.67 6.98 -9.22
C TRP A 293 -2.83 8.31 -8.49
N ALA A 294 -2.96 8.25 -7.16
CA ALA A 294 -3.05 9.45 -6.33
C ALA A 294 -1.79 10.32 -6.46
N ASN A 295 -0.61 9.71 -6.43
CA ASN A 295 0.67 10.45 -6.37
C ASN A 295 1.24 10.84 -7.75
N ALA A 296 1.10 9.99 -8.77
CA ALA A 296 1.71 10.20 -10.08
C ALA A 296 0.74 10.74 -11.14
N PHE A 297 -0.57 10.46 -11.01
CA PHE A 297 -1.61 10.98 -11.92
C PHE A 297 -2.46 12.10 -11.30
N GLY A 298 -2.14 12.51 -10.06
CA GLY A 298 -2.83 13.60 -9.36
C GLY A 298 -4.28 13.27 -9.01
N ASN A 299 -4.58 11.99 -8.77
CA ASN A 299 -5.91 11.46 -8.47
C ASN A 299 -7.02 11.91 -9.45
N LYS A 300 -6.68 12.07 -10.74
CA LYS A 300 -7.65 12.46 -11.79
C LYS A 300 -8.66 11.32 -12.07
N PRO A 301 -9.86 11.59 -12.59
CA PRO A 301 -10.40 12.89 -12.96
C PRO A 301 -10.82 13.74 -11.74
N THR A 302 -10.88 15.06 -11.96
CA THR A 302 -11.44 16.05 -11.02
C THR A 302 -12.43 16.98 -11.73
N GLY A 303 -12.81 16.67 -12.97
CA GLY A 303 -13.58 17.57 -13.84
C GLY A 303 -15.06 17.22 -13.95
N PHE A 304 -15.51 16.11 -13.33
CA PHE A 304 -16.92 15.71 -13.28
C PHE A 304 -17.53 16.08 -11.91
N SER A 305 -18.77 15.68 -11.66
CA SER A 305 -19.35 15.76 -10.32
C SER A 305 -18.59 14.86 -9.34
N ASP A 306 -18.61 15.18 -8.06
CA ASP A 306 -17.85 14.47 -7.02
C ASP A 306 -18.07 12.95 -7.08
N GLY A 307 -19.32 12.50 -7.02
CA GLY A 307 -19.64 11.07 -7.05
C GLY A 307 -19.14 10.37 -8.33
N VAL A 308 -19.18 11.05 -9.48
CA VAL A 308 -18.69 10.50 -10.75
C VAL A 308 -17.17 10.41 -10.75
N ASN A 309 -16.46 11.44 -10.26
CA ASN A 309 -15.00 11.40 -10.13
C ASN A 309 -14.58 10.23 -9.23
N LEU A 310 -15.20 10.08 -8.07
CA LEU A 310 -14.90 9.01 -7.11
C LEU A 310 -15.14 7.62 -7.73
N ALA A 311 -16.28 7.43 -8.39
CA ALA A 311 -16.61 6.16 -9.05
C ALA A 311 -15.61 5.82 -10.17
N ILE A 312 -15.24 6.79 -11.01
CA ILE A 312 -14.26 6.58 -12.08
C ILE A 312 -12.89 6.17 -11.50
N ARG A 313 -12.41 6.86 -10.47
CA ARG A 313 -11.11 6.52 -9.83
C ARG A 313 -11.11 5.10 -9.26
N ALA A 314 -12.19 4.72 -8.57
CA ALA A 314 -12.32 3.37 -8.00
C ALA A 314 -12.35 2.29 -9.10
N LEU A 315 -13.18 2.48 -10.13
CA LEU A 315 -13.31 1.52 -11.23
C LEU A 315 -12.01 1.42 -12.05
N LEU A 316 -11.37 2.55 -12.32
CA LEU A 316 -10.13 2.59 -13.09
C LEU A 316 -8.98 1.89 -12.36
N THR A 317 -8.76 2.22 -11.08
CA THR A 317 -7.71 1.58 -10.28
C THR A 317 -7.97 0.08 -10.10
N PHE A 318 -9.23 -0.33 -9.95
CA PHE A 318 -9.60 -1.74 -9.89
C PHE A 318 -9.38 -2.46 -11.22
N ALA A 319 -9.79 -1.87 -12.35
CA ALA A 319 -9.57 -2.46 -13.67
C ALA A 319 -8.07 -2.65 -13.97
N LEU A 320 -7.25 -1.65 -13.62
CA LEU A 320 -5.79 -1.76 -13.73
C LEU A 320 -5.24 -2.85 -12.81
N ALA A 321 -5.79 -3.00 -11.60
CA ALA A 321 -5.41 -4.07 -10.68
C ALA A 321 -5.68 -5.46 -11.24
N LEU A 322 -6.85 -5.68 -11.87
CA LEU A 322 -7.19 -6.94 -12.51
C LEU A 322 -6.21 -7.28 -13.63
N VAL A 323 -5.87 -6.29 -14.47
CA VAL A 323 -4.88 -6.45 -15.54
C VAL A 323 -3.51 -6.78 -14.96
N THR A 324 -3.06 -6.04 -13.95
CA THR A 324 -1.77 -6.30 -13.29
C THR A 324 -1.73 -7.67 -12.64
N PHE A 325 -2.79 -8.09 -11.94
CA PHE A 325 -2.88 -9.39 -11.30
C PHE A 325 -2.76 -10.54 -12.31
N LEU A 326 -3.54 -10.50 -13.39
CA LEU A 326 -3.50 -11.54 -14.44
C LEU A 326 -2.15 -11.55 -15.16
N PHE A 327 -1.67 -10.38 -15.56
CA PHE A 327 -0.38 -10.26 -16.25
C PHE A 327 0.79 -10.69 -15.36
N TYR A 328 0.72 -10.40 -14.06
CA TYR A 328 1.74 -10.80 -13.11
C TYR A 328 1.85 -12.32 -13.02
N TYR A 329 0.76 -12.99 -12.66
CA TYR A 329 0.76 -14.43 -12.40
C TYR A 329 0.97 -15.29 -13.65
N ARG A 330 0.58 -14.79 -14.83
CA ARG A 330 0.65 -15.54 -16.10
C ARG A 330 1.90 -15.21 -16.94
N PHE A 331 2.67 -14.19 -16.58
CA PHE A 331 3.80 -13.75 -17.40
C PHE A 331 4.96 -13.14 -16.61
N VAL A 332 4.72 -12.09 -15.84
CA VAL A 332 5.81 -11.33 -15.18
C VAL A 332 6.56 -12.20 -14.17
N ALA A 333 5.82 -12.92 -13.32
CA ALA A 333 6.41 -13.73 -12.26
C ALA A 333 7.39 -14.78 -12.82
N GLU A 334 7.00 -15.50 -13.88
CA GLU A 334 7.84 -16.53 -14.48
C GLU A 334 8.98 -15.94 -15.32
N HIS A 335 8.66 -15.07 -16.28
CA HIS A 335 9.59 -14.70 -17.35
C HIS A 335 10.43 -13.46 -17.07
N ILE A 336 10.00 -12.62 -16.13
CA ILE A 336 10.75 -11.44 -15.73
C ILE A 336 11.36 -11.69 -14.36
N LEU A 337 10.60 -12.18 -13.38
CA LEU A 337 11.05 -12.23 -11.99
C LEU A 337 11.58 -13.60 -11.56
N HIS A 338 11.52 -14.60 -12.45
CA HIS A 338 11.98 -15.98 -12.27
C HIS A 338 11.44 -16.64 -10.99
N GLU A 339 10.24 -16.23 -10.58
CA GLU A 339 9.59 -16.76 -9.40
C GLU A 339 9.07 -18.18 -9.67
N PRO A 340 9.15 -19.07 -8.65
CA PRO A 340 8.68 -20.45 -8.79
C PRO A 340 7.18 -20.52 -9.06
N ALA A 341 6.76 -21.63 -9.69
CA ALA A 341 5.35 -21.95 -9.86
C ALA A 341 4.67 -22.11 -8.48
N VAL A 342 3.46 -21.57 -8.37
CA VAL A 342 2.56 -21.83 -7.23
C VAL A 342 1.70 -23.05 -7.55
N VAL A 343 1.19 -23.10 -8.79
CA VAL A 343 0.44 -24.20 -9.42
C VAL A 343 0.67 -24.12 -10.93
N ASP A 344 0.23 -25.12 -11.67
CA ASP A 344 0.39 -25.14 -13.13
C ASP A 344 -0.15 -23.85 -13.79
N GLY A 345 0.75 -23.11 -14.45
CA GLY A 345 0.43 -21.86 -15.16
C GLY A 345 0.25 -20.62 -14.30
N LEU A 346 0.51 -20.67 -12.98
CA LEU A 346 0.55 -19.49 -12.10
C LEU A 346 1.86 -19.45 -11.31
N HIS A 347 2.56 -18.32 -11.38
CA HIS A 347 3.88 -18.15 -10.77
C HIS A 347 3.92 -17.02 -9.75
N GLY A 348 4.81 -17.17 -8.76
CA GLY A 348 5.21 -16.12 -7.85
C GLY A 348 4.19 -15.66 -6.81
N ASN A 349 4.50 -14.54 -6.17
CA ASN A 349 3.74 -13.97 -5.08
C ASN A 349 3.65 -12.45 -5.24
N ALA A 350 2.49 -11.94 -5.65
CA ALA A 350 2.32 -10.52 -5.93
C ALA A 350 2.64 -9.63 -4.70
N LEU A 351 2.39 -10.10 -3.47
CA LEU A 351 2.80 -9.41 -2.23
C LEU A 351 4.32 -9.24 -2.10
N GLY A 352 5.14 -10.01 -2.81
CA GLY A 352 6.58 -9.76 -2.87
C GLY A 352 6.92 -8.60 -3.80
N PHE A 353 6.69 -8.80 -5.11
CA PHE A 353 7.14 -7.83 -6.11
C PHE A 353 6.27 -6.57 -6.20
N VAL A 354 4.95 -6.67 -6.04
CA VAL A 354 4.07 -5.49 -6.17
C VAL A 354 4.25 -4.56 -4.98
N ASP A 355 4.42 -5.07 -3.76
CA ASP A 355 4.79 -4.26 -2.60
C ASP A 355 6.19 -3.65 -2.77
N TRP A 356 7.12 -4.35 -3.43
CA TRP A 356 8.41 -3.75 -3.83
C TRP A 356 8.23 -2.57 -4.78
N ALA A 357 7.34 -2.68 -5.76
CA ALA A 357 6.98 -1.57 -6.66
C ALA A 357 6.24 -0.44 -5.92
N VAL A 358 5.41 -0.74 -4.91
CA VAL A 358 4.81 0.26 -4.02
C VAL A 358 5.90 1.01 -3.26
N LEU A 359 6.88 0.31 -2.69
CA LEU A 359 7.99 0.95 -1.98
C LEU A 359 8.80 1.87 -2.90
N TRP A 360 9.07 1.45 -4.13
CA TRP A 360 9.70 2.32 -5.13
C TRP A 360 8.84 3.50 -5.54
N THR A 361 7.52 3.35 -5.58
CA THR A 361 6.60 4.48 -5.78
C THR A 361 6.77 5.50 -4.65
N LEU A 362 6.80 5.04 -3.40
CA LEU A 362 6.98 5.90 -2.23
C LEU A 362 8.37 6.55 -2.21
N PHE A 363 9.42 5.82 -2.59
CA PHE A 363 10.76 6.42 -2.70
C PHE A 363 10.85 7.43 -3.83
N TYR A 364 10.52 7.04 -5.06
CA TYR A 364 10.77 7.87 -6.23
C TYR A 364 9.74 9.01 -6.39
N VAL A 365 8.45 8.68 -6.33
CA VAL A 365 7.38 9.65 -6.58
C VAL A 365 7.23 10.60 -5.41
N VAL A 366 7.27 10.08 -4.17
CA VAL A 366 7.06 10.88 -2.94
C VAL A 366 8.40 11.38 -2.36
N GLY A 367 9.34 10.47 -2.06
CA GLY A 367 10.62 10.82 -1.42
C GLY A 367 11.53 11.70 -2.29
N PHE A 368 11.80 11.28 -3.52
CA PHE A 368 12.56 12.04 -4.52
C PHE A 368 11.70 13.05 -5.30
N GLN A 369 10.40 13.09 -5.05
CA GLN A 369 9.47 14.05 -5.68
C GLN A 369 9.51 13.98 -7.22
N SER A 370 9.60 12.77 -7.78
CA SER A 370 9.72 12.54 -9.23
C SER A 370 10.93 13.28 -9.85
N LEU A 371 12.07 13.25 -9.16
CA LEU A 371 13.29 13.95 -9.57
C LEU A 371 13.63 13.67 -11.04
N GLY A 372 13.89 14.74 -11.80
CA GLY A 372 14.14 14.67 -13.25
C GLY A 372 12.90 14.88 -14.13
N LEU A 373 11.68 14.76 -13.58
CA LEU A 373 10.42 14.94 -14.32
C LEU A 373 9.74 16.31 -14.10
N GLY A 374 10.38 17.25 -13.40
CA GLY A 374 9.78 18.54 -13.01
C GLY A 374 9.18 19.35 -14.17
N LYS A 375 9.75 19.27 -15.39
CA LYS A 375 9.22 19.95 -16.59
C LYS A 375 7.89 19.36 -17.10
N PHE A 376 7.59 18.12 -16.75
CA PHE A 376 6.37 17.42 -17.13
C PHE A 376 5.30 17.47 -16.04
N LYS A 377 5.66 17.89 -14.82
CA LYS A 377 4.70 18.04 -13.73
C LYS A 377 3.56 18.97 -14.17
N PRO A 378 2.28 18.53 -14.06
CA PRO A 378 1.16 19.39 -14.34
C PRO A 378 1.20 20.64 -13.46
N ALA A 379 0.84 21.80 -14.00
CA ALA A 379 0.54 22.94 -13.14
C ALA A 379 -0.65 22.56 -12.24
N GLU A 380 -0.52 22.81 -10.94
CA GLU A 380 -1.66 22.76 -10.01
C GLU A 380 -2.68 23.77 -10.53
N GLY A 381 -3.84 23.26 -10.93
CA GLY A 381 -4.90 24.01 -11.60
C GLY A 381 -6.02 24.34 -10.64
#